data_AF-A0A814EEW7-F1
#
_entry.id   AF-A0A814EEW7-F1
#
_cell.length_a   1.000
_cell.length_b   1.000
_cell.length_c   1.000
_cell.angle_alpha   90.00
_cell.angle_beta   90.00
_cell.angle_gamma   90.00
#
_symmetry.space_group_name_H-M   'P 1'
#
loop_
_entity.id
_entity.type
_entity.pdbx_description
1 polymer ?
#
loop_
_entity_poly.entity_id
_entity_poly.type
_entity_poly.pdbx_seq_one_letter_code
_entity_poly.pdbx_strand_id
1 'polypeptide(L)'
;MLIALKPTKQTLLSALYYAALIKEAGFPSDVVNIIPGDGPECGYTIAVHAHIDKVACTSSVEVGKKIREAATTSNLKCVTFELKCGDERVDNKDYFIKATIFSDVKDDMQITREEIIGPVMSVLKYDSYEEVIKRANDTTFGLGAGVITRD
;
A
#
# COMPACT_ATOMS: atom_id res chain seq x y z
N MET A 1 8.76 15.44 -18.12
CA MET A 1 8.30 14.29 -17.33
C MET A 1 6.78 14.34 -17.31
N LEU A 2 6.11 13.31 -17.83
CA LEU A 2 4.65 13.19 -17.85
C LEU A 2 4.23 12.21 -16.76
N ILE A 3 3.19 12.55 -15.99
CA ILE A 3 2.66 11.73 -14.90
C ILE A 3 1.23 11.33 -15.25
N ALA A 4 0.96 10.02 -15.23
CA ALA A 4 -0.39 9.47 -15.23
C ALA A 4 -0.68 8.91 -13.83
N LEU A 5 -1.60 9.56 -13.10
CA LEU A 5 -1.99 9.17 -11.75
C LEU A 5 -3.32 8.44 -11.78
N LYS A 6 -3.35 7.19 -11.31
CA LYS A 6 -4.56 6.40 -11.17
C LYS A 6 -4.96 6.26 -9.69
N PRO A 7 -5.88 7.07 -9.18
CA PRO A 7 -6.33 6.97 -7.79
C PRO A 7 -7.18 5.71 -7.56
N THR A 8 -7.33 5.33 -6.29
CA THR A 8 -8.31 4.32 -5.89
C THR A 8 -9.74 4.87 -6.01
N LYS A 9 -10.73 4.00 -6.23
CA LYS A 9 -12.13 4.41 -6.41
C LYS A 9 -12.71 5.02 -5.14
N GLN A 10 -12.28 4.52 -3.99
CA GLN A 10 -12.79 4.86 -2.67
C GLN A 10 -12.51 6.33 -2.31
N THR A 11 -11.38 6.88 -2.75
CA THR A 11 -10.93 8.25 -2.42
C THR A 11 -10.68 9.07 -3.68
N LEU A 12 -11.57 8.95 -4.67
CA LEU A 12 -11.40 9.56 -5.99
C LEU A 12 -11.50 11.10 -5.96
N LEU A 13 -12.40 11.64 -5.13
CA LEU A 13 -12.73 13.08 -5.16
C LEU A 13 -11.55 13.98 -4.79
N SER A 14 -10.72 13.58 -3.84
CA SER A 14 -9.54 14.36 -3.46
C SER A 14 -8.54 14.42 -4.62
N ALA A 15 -8.33 13.32 -5.34
CA ALA A 15 -7.46 13.29 -6.51
C ALA A 15 -8.00 14.22 -7.62
N LEU A 16 -9.30 14.22 -7.89
CA LEU A 16 -9.88 15.13 -8.88
C LEU A 16 -9.81 16.60 -8.45
N TYR A 17 -9.93 16.89 -7.15
CA TYR A 17 -9.72 18.23 -6.62
C TYR A 17 -8.26 18.68 -6.82
N TYR A 18 -7.28 17.79 -6.61
CA TYR A 18 -5.88 18.08 -6.96
C TYR A 18 -5.70 18.40 -8.44
N ALA A 19 -6.41 17.72 -9.37
CA ALA A 19 -6.36 18.10 -10.79
C ALA A 19 -6.85 19.54 -11.04
N ALA A 20 -7.87 20.01 -10.32
CA ALA A 20 -8.32 21.40 -10.41
C ALA A 20 -7.22 22.36 -9.94
N LEU A 21 -6.57 22.08 -8.81
CA LEU A 21 -5.47 22.88 -8.29
C LEU A 21 -4.24 22.89 -9.19
N ILE A 22 -3.92 21.76 -9.83
CA ILE A 22 -2.81 21.68 -10.80
C ILE A 22 -3.08 22.60 -12.00
N LYS A 23 -4.33 22.63 -12.46
CA LYS A 23 -4.75 23.54 -13.54
C LYS A 23 -4.67 25.00 -13.11
N GLU A 24 -5.13 25.33 -11.91
CA GLU A 24 -5.06 26.69 -11.34
C GLU A 24 -3.61 27.16 -11.14
N ALA A 25 -2.71 26.25 -10.77
CA ALA A 25 -1.28 26.53 -10.61
C ALA A 25 -0.53 26.75 -11.94
N GLY A 26 -1.22 26.61 -13.09
CA GLY A 26 -0.66 26.91 -14.41
C GLY A 26 0.27 25.83 -14.96
N PHE A 27 0.14 24.58 -14.52
CA PHE A 27 0.87 23.46 -15.14
C PHE A 27 0.50 23.35 -16.62
N PRO A 28 1.46 23.06 -17.52
CA PRO A 28 1.13 22.82 -18.92
C PRO A 28 0.14 21.66 -19.06
N SER A 29 -0.71 21.74 -20.08
CA SER A 29 -1.58 20.63 -20.46
C SER A 29 -0.75 19.36 -20.67
N ASP A 30 -1.32 18.22 -20.32
CA ASP A 30 -0.74 16.88 -20.50
C ASP A 30 0.43 16.51 -19.57
N VAL A 31 0.95 17.42 -18.73
CA VAL A 31 2.03 17.08 -17.77
C VAL A 31 1.53 16.16 -16.65
N VAL A 32 0.32 16.39 -16.14
CA VAL A 32 -0.31 15.54 -15.12
C VAL A 32 -1.71 15.13 -15.57
N ASN A 33 -1.91 13.83 -15.72
CA ASN A 33 -3.17 13.23 -16.14
C ASN A 33 -3.70 12.38 -14.99
N ILE A 34 -4.89 12.68 -14.49
CA ILE A 34 -5.55 11.86 -13.46
C ILE A 34 -6.57 10.97 -14.17
N ILE A 35 -6.40 9.65 -14.05
CA ILE A 35 -7.17 8.65 -14.78
C ILE A 35 -7.92 7.77 -13.78
N PRO A 36 -9.19 8.11 -13.45
CA PRO A 36 -10.04 7.24 -12.65
C PRO A 36 -10.33 5.94 -13.43
N GLY A 37 -10.39 4.82 -12.72
CA GLY A 37 -10.74 3.56 -13.35
C GLY A 37 -10.53 2.37 -12.42
N ASP A 38 -10.89 1.20 -12.91
CA ASP A 38 -10.79 -0.06 -12.16
C ASP A 38 -9.34 -0.50 -12.01
N GLY A 39 -8.98 -1.10 -10.88
CA GLY A 39 -7.64 -1.66 -10.68
C GLY A 39 -7.29 -2.71 -11.72
N PRO A 40 -8.12 -3.77 -11.89
CA PRO A 40 -7.85 -4.86 -12.82
C PRO A 40 -7.74 -4.43 -14.29
N GLU A 41 -8.45 -3.39 -14.72
CA GLU A 41 -8.45 -2.94 -16.11
C GLU A 41 -7.46 -1.79 -16.34
N CYS A 42 -7.67 -0.66 -15.66
CA CYS A 42 -6.86 0.54 -15.84
C CYS A 42 -5.45 0.34 -15.28
N GLY A 43 -5.31 -0.27 -14.10
CA GLY A 43 -4.01 -0.56 -13.49
C GLY A 43 -3.18 -1.55 -14.31
N TYR A 44 -3.82 -2.61 -14.83
CA TYR A 44 -3.16 -3.57 -15.72
C TYR A 44 -2.71 -2.91 -17.02
N THR A 45 -3.58 -2.12 -17.65
CA THR A 45 -3.27 -1.40 -18.89
C THR A 45 -2.05 -0.50 -18.70
N ILE A 46 -1.97 0.25 -17.60
CA ILE A 46 -0.81 1.07 -17.24
C ILE A 46 0.45 0.19 -17.09
N ALA A 47 0.33 -0.95 -16.41
CA ALA A 47 1.46 -1.84 -16.16
C ALA A 47 2.02 -2.48 -17.46
N VAL A 48 1.18 -2.75 -18.47
CA VAL A 48 1.63 -3.35 -19.75
C VAL A 48 1.91 -2.32 -20.85
N HIS A 49 1.59 -1.03 -20.65
CA HIS A 49 1.73 -0.04 -21.71
C HIS A 49 3.19 0.14 -22.15
N ALA A 50 3.48 0.03 -23.45
CA ALA A 50 4.84 0.04 -23.98
C ALA A 50 5.53 1.41 -23.87
N HIS A 51 4.76 2.50 -23.87
CA HIS A 51 5.27 3.87 -23.77
C HIS A 51 5.34 4.41 -22.34
N ILE A 52 5.09 3.59 -21.32
CA ILE A 52 5.28 3.98 -19.92
C ILE A 52 6.67 3.50 -19.49
N ASP A 53 7.52 4.45 -19.10
CA ASP A 53 8.91 4.16 -18.73
C ASP A 53 9.04 3.64 -17.28
N LYS A 54 8.10 4.04 -16.40
CA LYS A 54 8.11 3.71 -14.98
C LYS A 54 6.71 3.63 -14.39
N VAL A 55 6.50 2.67 -13.49
CA VAL A 55 5.31 2.60 -12.63
C VAL A 55 5.72 2.70 -11.16
N ALA A 56 5.09 3.61 -10.43
CA ALA A 56 5.19 3.68 -8.97
C ALA A 56 3.82 3.33 -8.39
N CYS A 57 3.77 2.39 -7.45
CA CYS A 57 2.51 1.88 -6.92
C CYS A 57 2.58 1.66 -5.41
N THR A 58 1.58 2.19 -4.70
CA THR A 58 1.31 1.88 -3.29
C THR A 58 0.04 1.04 -3.23
N SER A 59 0.14 -0.24 -2.88
CA SER A 59 -1.01 -1.17 -2.93
C SER A 59 -0.80 -2.41 -2.06
N SER A 60 -1.69 -3.39 -2.19
CA SER A 60 -1.48 -4.70 -1.60
C SER A 60 -0.29 -5.47 -2.23
N VAL A 61 0.30 -6.43 -1.50
CA VAL A 61 1.38 -7.31 -1.98
C VAL A 61 0.92 -8.12 -3.21
N GLU A 62 -0.31 -8.59 -3.23
CA GLU A 62 -0.90 -9.36 -4.33
C GLU A 62 -0.98 -8.52 -5.59
N VAL A 63 -1.40 -7.25 -5.47
CA VAL A 63 -1.44 -6.31 -6.60
C VAL A 63 -0.03 -5.97 -7.07
N GLY A 64 0.92 -5.75 -6.15
CA GLY A 64 2.32 -5.49 -6.47
C GLY A 64 2.96 -6.59 -7.31
N LYS A 65 2.73 -7.87 -6.94
CA LYS A 65 3.18 -9.04 -7.72
C LYS A 65 2.61 -9.02 -9.14
N LYS A 66 1.30 -8.80 -9.29
CA LYS A 66 0.63 -8.72 -10.60
C LYS A 66 1.19 -7.57 -11.47
N ILE A 67 1.43 -6.40 -10.89
CA ILE A 67 2.02 -5.26 -11.61
C ILE A 67 3.45 -5.58 -12.04
N ARG A 68 4.25 -6.22 -11.18
CA ARG A 68 5.62 -6.63 -11.53
C ARG A 68 5.61 -7.61 -12.69
N GLU A 69 4.74 -8.62 -12.66
CA GLU A 69 4.58 -9.59 -13.74
C GLU A 69 4.16 -8.89 -15.05
N ALA A 70 3.15 -8.03 -15.01
CA ALA A 70 2.68 -7.27 -16.18
C ALA A 70 3.77 -6.34 -16.77
N ALA A 71 4.62 -5.74 -15.92
CA ALA A 71 5.76 -4.96 -16.39
C ALA A 71 6.79 -5.83 -17.14
N THR A 72 6.96 -7.09 -16.72
CA THR A 72 7.91 -8.02 -17.37
C THR A 72 7.45 -8.48 -18.75
N THR A 73 6.14 -8.60 -18.98
CA THR A 73 5.57 -9.04 -20.27
C THR A 73 5.51 -7.95 -21.33
N SER A 74 5.84 -6.70 -20.97
CA SER A 74 5.74 -5.53 -21.86
C SER A 74 7.11 -5.01 -22.28
N ASN A 75 7.65 -4.03 -21.57
CA ASN A 75 8.90 -3.32 -21.94
C ASN A 75 9.96 -3.35 -20.82
N LEU A 76 9.81 -4.23 -19.82
CA LEU A 76 10.69 -4.30 -18.65
C LEU A 76 10.79 -2.97 -17.88
N LYS A 77 9.73 -2.15 -17.91
CA LYS A 77 9.69 -0.85 -17.22
C LYS A 77 10.08 -0.97 -15.76
N CYS A 78 10.76 0.07 -15.28
CA CYS A 78 11.12 0.16 -13.87
C CYS A 78 9.84 0.24 -13.02
N VAL A 79 9.74 -0.61 -11.99
CA VAL A 79 8.63 -0.55 -11.03
C VAL A 79 9.13 -0.30 -9.62
N THR A 80 8.46 0.58 -8.89
CA THR A 80 8.72 0.89 -7.48
C THR A 80 7.44 0.64 -6.69
N PHE A 81 7.58 -0.02 -5.54
CA PHE A 81 6.44 -0.42 -4.72
C PHE A 81 6.59 0.05 -3.28
N GLU A 82 5.46 0.44 -2.70
CA GLU A 82 5.21 0.42 -1.26
C GLU A 82 4.05 -0.55 -1.03
N LEU A 83 4.31 -1.72 -0.45
CA LEU A 83 3.33 -2.80 -0.36
C LEU A 83 2.79 -2.98 1.05
N LYS A 84 1.49 -3.27 1.12
CA LYS A 84 0.72 -3.58 2.33
C LYS A 84 -0.03 -4.91 2.13
N CYS A 85 -0.60 -5.51 3.14
CA CYS A 85 -1.45 -6.70 3.11
C CYS A 85 -2.77 -6.38 3.81
N GLY A 86 -3.83 -7.15 3.56
CA GLY A 86 -5.10 -7.01 4.28
C GLY A 86 -6.06 -5.91 3.78
N ASP A 87 -5.88 -5.39 2.56
CA ASP A 87 -6.79 -4.38 1.94
C ASP A 87 -8.10 -5.01 1.40
N GLU A 88 -8.72 -5.90 2.17
CA GLU A 88 -9.99 -6.54 1.80
C GLU A 88 -11.18 -5.82 2.47
N ARG A 89 -12.26 -5.68 1.69
CA ARG A 89 -13.47 -5.01 2.12
C ARG A 89 -14.27 -5.91 3.07
N VAL A 90 -14.47 -5.46 4.31
CA VAL A 90 -15.48 -6.03 5.21
C VAL A 90 -16.84 -5.42 4.88
N ASP A 91 -17.79 -6.25 4.45
CA ASP A 91 -19.12 -5.81 4.03
C ASP A 91 -20.04 -5.63 5.25
N ASN A 92 -19.98 -4.44 5.86
CA ASN A 92 -20.93 -3.98 6.86
C ASN A 92 -21.51 -2.63 6.43
N LYS A 93 -22.78 -2.38 6.77
CA LYS A 93 -23.51 -1.14 6.44
C LYS A 93 -22.84 0.09 7.08
N ASP A 94 -22.16 -0.13 8.21
CA ASP A 94 -21.42 0.88 8.96
C ASP A 94 -19.96 0.39 9.16
N TYR A 95 -18.97 1.11 8.63
CA TYR A 95 -17.54 0.74 8.65
C TYR A 95 -16.85 0.97 10.01
N PHE A 96 -17.61 1.00 11.10
CA PHE A 96 -17.07 1.24 12.43
C PHE A 96 -16.67 -0.07 13.10
N ILE A 97 -15.40 -0.17 13.48
CA ILE A 97 -14.85 -1.31 14.22
C ILE A 97 -14.35 -0.80 15.57
N LYS A 98 -14.67 -1.51 16.65
CA LYS A 98 -14.17 -1.18 17.98
C LYS A 98 -12.66 -1.39 18.05
N ALA A 99 -11.94 -0.43 18.64
CA ALA A 99 -10.53 -0.62 18.95
C ALA A 99 -10.35 -1.87 19.83
N THR A 100 -9.47 -2.77 19.39
CA THR A 100 -9.32 -4.10 19.97
C THR A 100 -7.86 -4.35 20.33
N ILE A 101 -7.62 -4.86 21.54
CA ILE A 101 -6.27 -5.21 22.02
C ILE A 101 -6.27 -6.71 22.34
N PHE A 102 -5.30 -7.43 21.79
CA PHE A 102 -5.03 -8.82 22.15
C PHE A 102 -3.80 -8.87 23.06
N SER A 103 -3.97 -9.42 24.26
CA SER A 103 -2.89 -9.85 25.14
C SER A 103 -2.60 -11.34 24.92
N ASP A 104 -1.45 -11.80 25.42
CA ASP A 104 -1.05 -13.22 25.41
C ASP A 104 -0.98 -13.83 24.01
N VAL A 105 -0.68 -12.97 23.04
CA VAL A 105 -0.39 -13.31 21.65
C VAL A 105 0.95 -14.04 21.54
N LYS A 106 0.97 -15.07 20.70
CA LYS A 106 2.16 -15.86 20.39
C LYS A 106 2.65 -15.51 19.00
N ASP A 107 3.95 -15.64 18.78
CA ASP A 107 4.58 -15.22 17.53
C ASP A 107 4.01 -15.96 16.31
N ASP A 108 3.53 -17.20 16.45
CA ASP A 108 2.98 -18.03 15.36
C ASP A 108 1.50 -17.77 15.04
N MET A 109 0.83 -16.86 15.76
CA MET A 109 -0.55 -16.51 15.48
C MET A 109 -0.68 -15.68 14.20
N GLN A 110 -1.80 -15.82 13.49
CA GLN A 110 -2.04 -15.05 12.27
C GLN A 110 -2.00 -13.53 12.52
N ILE A 111 -2.55 -13.07 13.66
CA ILE A 111 -2.57 -11.66 14.08
C ILE A 111 -1.20 -11.05 14.41
N THR A 112 -0.14 -11.87 14.43
CA THR A 112 1.26 -11.42 14.58
C THR A 112 2.08 -11.62 13.31
N ARG A 113 1.53 -12.31 12.30
CA ARG A 113 2.22 -12.65 11.05
C ARG A 113 1.65 -11.90 9.84
N GLU A 114 0.39 -11.54 9.87
CA GLU A 114 -0.32 -10.88 8.78
C GLU A 114 -0.78 -9.48 9.16
N GLU A 115 -0.91 -8.61 8.17
CA GLU A 115 -1.41 -7.25 8.38
C GLU A 115 -2.94 -7.22 8.52
N ILE A 116 -3.43 -6.54 9.56
CA ILE A 116 -4.86 -6.54 9.94
C ILE A 116 -5.63 -5.37 9.28
N ILE A 117 -4.96 -4.27 8.91
CA ILE A 117 -5.58 -3.02 8.35
C ILE A 117 -6.84 -2.60 9.12
N GLY A 118 -6.72 -2.50 10.44
CA GLY A 118 -7.83 -2.15 11.32
C GLY A 118 -7.35 -1.68 12.69
N PRO A 119 -8.26 -1.22 13.55
CA PRO A 119 -7.90 -0.71 14.88
C PRO A 119 -7.62 -1.86 15.87
N VAL A 120 -6.64 -2.70 15.55
CA VAL A 120 -6.26 -3.89 16.33
C VAL A 120 -4.79 -3.80 16.72
N MET A 121 -4.50 -4.04 18.01
CA MET A 121 -3.14 -4.07 18.55
C MET A 121 -2.85 -5.43 19.19
N SER A 122 -1.74 -6.04 18.78
CA SER A 122 -1.19 -7.27 19.39
C SER A 122 -0.09 -6.87 20.39
N VAL A 123 -0.21 -7.28 21.66
CA VAL A 123 0.76 -6.93 22.72
C VAL A 123 1.53 -8.17 23.16
N LEU A 124 2.83 -8.19 22.84
CA LEU A 124 3.74 -9.28 23.16
C LEU A 124 4.77 -8.83 24.19
N LYS A 125 5.07 -9.68 25.17
CA LYS A 125 6.15 -9.48 26.15
C LYS A 125 7.44 -10.12 25.65
N TYR A 126 8.58 -9.54 26.01
CA TYR A 126 9.92 -10.04 25.75
C TYR A 126 10.80 -9.76 26.98
N ASP A 127 11.88 -10.52 27.14
CA ASP A 127 12.75 -10.43 28.32
C ASP A 127 14.14 -9.87 28.01
N SER A 128 14.58 -9.87 26.74
CA SER A 128 15.88 -9.29 26.35
C SER A 128 15.86 -8.51 25.04
N TYR A 129 16.87 -7.64 24.88
CA TYR A 129 17.08 -6.88 23.64
C TYR A 129 17.33 -7.80 22.43
N GLU A 130 18.12 -8.85 22.59
CA GLU A 130 18.40 -9.81 21.52
C GLU A 130 17.14 -10.56 21.10
N GLU A 131 16.29 -10.92 22.06
CA GLU A 131 15.03 -11.60 21.81
C GLU A 131 14.09 -10.70 21.00
N VAL A 132 13.87 -9.46 21.43
CA VAL A 132 12.94 -8.56 20.74
C VAL A 132 13.44 -8.18 19.35
N ILE A 133 14.75 -8.02 19.16
CA ILE A 133 15.33 -7.77 17.82
C ILE A 133 15.10 -8.98 16.92
N LYS A 134 15.32 -10.20 17.41
CA LYS A 134 15.08 -11.40 16.63
C LYS A 134 13.61 -11.53 16.24
N ARG A 135 12.70 -11.29 17.18
CA ARG A 135 11.25 -11.39 16.97
C ARG A 135 10.72 -10.30 16.04
N ALA A 136 11.20 -9.07 16.19
CA ALA A 136 10.82 -7.97 15.31
C ALA A 136 11.23 -8.21 13.84
N ASN A 137 12.32 -8.94 13.62
CA ASN A 137 12.80 -9.29 12.28
C ASN A 137 12.25 -10.63 11.76
N ASP A 138 11.50 -11.39 12.57
CA ASP A 138 10.87 -12.65 12.17
C ASP A 138 9.55 -12.40 11.42
N THR A 139 9.66 -11.73 10.28
CA THR A 139 8.53 -11.36 9.43
C THR A 139 8.96 -11.30 7.96
N THR A 140 8.01 -11.45 7.06
CA THR A 140 8.24 -11.27 5.61
C THR A 140 8.17 -9.80 5.18
N PHE A 141 7.81 -8.90 6.11
CA PHE A 141 7.68 -7.46 5.89
C PHE A 141 8.89 -6.67 6.42
N GLY A 142 8.99 -5.39 6.04
CA GLY A 142 10.11 -4.53 6.46
C GLY A 142 9.90 -3.04 6.12
N LEU A 143 8.68 -2.53 6.30
CA LEU A 143 8.31 -1.17 5.87
C LEU A 143 8.67 -0.10 6.90
N GLY A 144 8.34 -0.32 8.18
CA GLY A 144 8.61 0.62 9.26
C GLY A 144 8.60 -0.06 10.62
N ALA A 145 9.36 0.48 11.57
CA ALA A 145 9.47 0.01 12.95
C ALA A 145 9.64 1.21 13.90
N GLY A 146 9.20 1.07 15.15
CA GLY A 146 9.31 2.10 16.18
C GLY A 146 10.06 1.59 17.41
N VAL A 147 10.93 2.43 17.97
CA VAL A 147 11.69 2.15 19.20
C VAL A 147 11.49 3.32 20.17
N ILE A 148 11.17 3.01 21.43
CA ILE A 148 11.05 4.00 22.50
C ILE A 148 11.98 3.55 23.64
N THR A 149 13.05 4.29 23.87
CA THR A 149 14.00 4.07 24.97
C THR A 149 14.43 5.41 25.57
N ARG A 150 14.99 5.38 26.79
CA ARG A 150 15.63 6.53 27.46
C ARG A 150 17.13 6.32 27.72
N ASP A 151 17.65 5.14 27.35
CA ASP A 151 19.07 4.79 27.52
C ASP A 151 19.99 5.76 26.74
#